data_AF-A0A920P975-F1
#
_entry.id   AF-A0A920P975-F1
#
_cell.length_a   1.000
_cell.length_b   1.000
_cell.length_c   1.000
_cell.angle_alpha   90.00
_cell.angle_beta   90.00
_cell.angle_gamma   90.00
#
_symmetry.space_group_name_H-M   'P 1'
#
loop_
_entity.id
_entity.type
_entity.pdbx_description
1 polymer ?
#
loop_
_entity_poly.entity_id
_entity_poly.type
_entity_poly.pdbx_seq_one_letter_code
_entity_poly.pdbx_strand_id
1 'polypeptide(L)' 'MSNNVTVSYQNYIDGKWVDSASKREYPITNPAHKTQVIGNFQLSDIEDTDNAVESASKASALGLIHQHLVGGRSSTNL' A
#
# COMPACT_ATOMS: atom_id res chain seq x y z
N MET A 1 0.27 35.88 3.99
CA MET A 1 0.68 34.90 5.00
C MET A 1 0.73 33.52 4.34
N SER A 2 1.81 32.75 4.50
CA SER A 2 1.86 31.39 3.97
C SER A 2 1.09 30.48 4.91
N ASN A 3 -0.06 29.99 4.43
CA ASN A 3 -0.89 29.04 5.16
C ASN A 3 -0.21 27.67 5.06
N ASN A 4 0.76 27.38 5.94
CA ASN A 4 1.44 26.09 5.97
C ASN A 4 0.54 25.02 6.60
N VAL A 5 -0.56 24.68 5.91
CA VAL A 5 -1.31 23.45 6.21
C VAL A 5 -0.41 22.30 5.75
N THR A 6 0.19 21.61 6.71
CA THR A 6 1.04 20.46 6.42
C THR A 6 0.14 19.27 6.14
N VAL A 7 0.21 18.71 4.94
CA VAL A 7 -0.56 17.53 4.53
C VAL A 7 0.09 16.28 5.12
N SER A 8 -0.70 15.42 5.77
CA SER A 8 -0.27 14.09 6.19
C SER A 8 -0.62 13.06 5.12
N TYR A 9 0.35 12.23 4.76
CA TYR A 9 0.19 11.16 3.77
C TYR A 9 0.11 9.79 4.45
N GLN A 10 -0.80 8.96 3.95
CA GLN A 10 -1.10 7.62 4.46
C GLN A 10 -0.29 6.53 3.75
N ASN A 11 -0.21 5.35 4.38
CA ASN A 11 0.31 4.15 3.74
C ASN A 11 -0.72 3.56 2.77
N TYR A 12 -0.27 2.87 1.73
CA TYR A 12 -1.16 2.20 0.77
C TYR A 12 -1.00 0.69 0.86
N ILE A 13 -1.97 0.02 1.46
CA ILE A 13 -1.95 -1.43 1.75
C ILE A 13 -3.30 -2.01 1.34
N ASP A 14 -3.30 -3.19 0.71
CA ASP A 14 -4.53 -3.89 0.30
C ASP A 14 -5.46 -3.07 -0.61
N GLY A 15 -4.89 -2.20 -1.44
CA GLY A 15 -5.66 -1.31 -2.31
C GLY A 15 -6.31 -0.11 -1.60
N LYS A 16 -5.97 0.14 -0.33
CA LYS A 16 -6.56 1.19 0.52
C LYS A 16 -5.49 2.10 1.10
N TRP A 17 -5.84 3.37 1.28
CA TRP A 17 -5.07 4.28 2.12
C TRP A 17 -5.37 3.99 3.59
N VAL A 18 -4.34 3.74 4.39
CA VAL A 18 -4.45 3.34 5.79
C VAL A 18 -3.49 4.14 6.66
N ASP A 19 -3.90 4.40 7.89
CA ASP A 19 -3.01 4.92 8.92
C ASP A 19 -2.03 3.85 9.39
N SER A 20 -0.78 4.25 9.62
CA SER A 20 0.26 3.43 10.20
C SER A 20 -0.12 3.01 11.61
N ALA A 21 0.15 1.75 11.94
CA ALA A 21 -0.02 1.22 13.29
C ALA A 21 0.69 2.07 14.35
N SER A 22 1.84 2.67 14.00
CA SER A 22 2.63 3.47 14.92
C SER A 22 2.03 4.84 15.24
N LYS A 23 1.14 5.37 14.38
CA LYS A 23 0.57 6.74 14.43
C LYS A 23 1.61 7.86 14.51
N ARG A 24 2.89 7.55 14.23
CA ARG A 24 3.97 8.54 14.18
C ARG A 24 4.13 9.01 12.74
N GLU A 25 4.63 10.23 12.60
CA GLU A 25 4.94 10.83 11.30
C GLU A 25 6.32 11.47 11.32
N TYR A 26 6.91 11.66 10.14
CA TYR A 26 8.14 12.42 9.95
C TYR A 26 7.98 13.47 8.83
N PRO A 27 8.62 14.64 8.98
CA PRO A 27 8.45 15.73 8.02
C PRO A 27 9.21 15.47 6.72
N ILE A 28 8.58 15.81 5.61
CA ILE A 28 9.21 15.91 4.30
C ILE A 28 9.61 17.37 4.07
N THR A 29 10.89 17.59 3.82
CA THR A 29 11.45 18.94 3.61
C THR A 29 11.75 19.18 2.14
N ASN A 30 11.58 20.42 1.69
CA ASN A 30 11.97 20.82 0.34
C ASN A 30 13.51 20.79 0.23
N PRO A 31 14.10 20.00 -0.71
CA PRO A 31 15.55 19.96 -0.87
C PRO A 31 16.18 21.32 -1.22
N ALA A 32 15.42 22.20 -1.90
CA ALA A 32 15.86 23.56 -2.25
C ALA A 32 15.76 24.54 -1.07
N HIS A 33 14.90 24.27 -0.08
CA HIS A 33 14.67 25.11 1.09
C HIS A 33 14.51 24.24 2.33
N LYS A 34 15.63 23.86 2.96
CA LYS A 34 15.67 22.84 4.03
C LYS A 34 14.84 23.17 5.28
N THR A 35 14.46 24.42 5.48
CA THR A 35 13.59 24.87 6.58
C THR A 35 12.11 24.83 6.21
N GLN A 36 11.76 24.58 4.95
CA GLN A 36 10.40 24.45 4.46
C GLN A 36 9.95 23.00 4.52
N VAL A 37 9.00 22.72 5.44
CA VAL A 37 8.27 21.45 5.47
C VAL A 37 7.14 21.51 4.44
N ILE A 38 7.03 20.49 3.60
CA ILE A 38 6.02 20.39 2.53
C ILE A 38 4.96 19.32 2.80
N GLY A 39 5.13 18.52 3.85
CA GLY A 39 4.19 17.48 4.26
C GLY A 39 4.78 16.60 5.37
N ASN A 40 3.97 15.69 5.89
CA ASN A 40 4.39 14.64 6.82
C ASN A 40 4.05 13.28 6.22
N PHE A 41 4.95 12.32 6.37
CA PHE A 41 4.71 10.93 5.98
C PHE A 41 4.67 10.05 7.22
N GLN A 42 3.81 9.05 7.22
CA GLN A 42 3.68 8.15 8.36
C GLN A 42 4.92 7.28 8.53
N LEU A 43 5.32 7.05 9.77
CA LEU A 43 6.46 6.21 10.12
C LEU A 43 5.97 4.77 10.29
N SER A 44 5.96 4.02 9.18
CA SER A 44 5.54 2.62 9.17
C SER A 44 6.34 1.77 10.15
N ASP A 45 5.68 0.78 10.74
CA ASP A 45 6.34 -0.23 11.57
C ASP A 45 6.25 -1.65 10.97
N ILE A 46 6.60 -2.65 11.78
CA ILE A 46 6.59 -4.04 11.35
C ILE A 46 5.19 -4.55 11.03
N GLU A 47 4.15 -4.05 11.71
CA GLU A 47 2.77 -4.47 11.48
C GLU A 47 2.28 -3.98 10.10
N ASP A 48 2.60 -2.74 9.74
CA ASP A 48 2.30 -2.20 8.41
C ASP A 48 2.99 -3.03 7.30
N THR A 49 4.23 -3.47 7.56
CA THR A 49 5.01 -4.29 6.64
C THR A 49 4.41 -5.69 6.49
N ASP A 50 4.05 -6.32 7.60
CA ASP A 50 3.46 -7.66 7.63
C ASP A 50 2.09 -7.67 6.93
N ASN A 51 1.25 -6.65 7.18
CA ASN A 51 -0.04 -6.49 6.51
C ASN A 51 0.13 -6.35 4.98
N ALA A 52 1.13 -5.59 4.52
CA ALA A 52 1.43 -5.44 3.09
C ALA A 52 1.86 -6.76 2.45
N VAL A 53 2.73 -7.52 3.11
CA VAL A 53 3.21 -8.83 2.63
C VAL A 53 2.07 -9.85 2.60
N GLU A 54 1.23 -9.87 3.63
CA GLU A 54 0.08 -10.79 3.70
C GLU A 54 -0.92 -10.51 2.58
N SER A 55 -1.28 -9.23 2.35
CA SER A 55 -2.16 -8.83 1.25
C SER A 55 -1.58 -9.18 -0.12
N ALA A 56 -0.28 -8.94 -0.33
CA ALA A 56 0.39 -9.34 -1.58
C ALA A 56 0.37 -10.86 -1.79
N SER A 57 0.59 -11.63 -0.73
CA SER A 57 0.56 -13.10 -0.76
C SER A 57 -0.84 -13.62 -1.10
N LYS A 58 -1.89 -13.07 -0.49
CA LYS A 58 -3.29 -13.40 -0.78
C LYS A 58 -3.64 -13.09 -2.23
N ALA A 59 -3.26 -11.92 -2.74
CA ALA A 59 -3.51 -11.53 -4.13
C ALA A 59 -2.78 -12.46 -5.12
N SER A 60 -1.53 -12.84 -4.83
CA SER A 60 -0.76 -13.79 -5.63
C SER A 60 -1.40 -15.19 -5.65
N ALA A 61 -1.84 -15.70 -4.49
CA ALA A 61 -2.50 -16.99 -4.39
C ALA A 61 -3.87 -17.02 -5.09
N LEU A 62 -4.64 -15.92 -5.01
CA LEU A 62 -5.92 -15.78 -5.72
C LEU A 62 -5.75 -15.86 -7.25
N GLY A 63 -4.65 -15.34 -7.80
CA GLY A 63 -4.32 -15.48 -9.22
C GLY A 63 -4.09 -16.93 -9.66
N LEU A 64 -3.62 -17.80 -8.76
CA LEU A 64 -3.37 -19.22 -9.04
C LEU A 64 -4.65 -20.06 -9.11
N ILE A 65 -5.72 -19.66 -8.43
CA ILE A 65 -7.00 -20.39 -8.43
C ILE A 65 -7.82 -20.12 -9.70
N HIS A 66 -7.61 -18.96 -10.35
CA HIS A 66 -8.36 -18.59 -11.56
C HIS A 66 -7.93 -19.38 -12.82
N GLN A 67 -6.70 -19.89 -12.87
CA GLN A 67 -6.21 -20.69 -14.01
C GLN A 67 -6.75 -22.13 -14.05
N HIS A 68 -7.31 -22.64 -12.95
CA HIS A 68 -7.68 -24.07 -12.86
C HIS A 68 -9.12 -24.38 -13.30
N LEU A 69 -10.00 -23.38 -13.47
CA LEU A 69 -11.44 -23.60 -13.68
C LEU A 69 -11.96 -23.36 -15.11
N VAL A 70 -11.10 -23.02 -16.08
CA VAL A 70 -11.53 -22.70 -17.47
C VAL A 70 -11.06 -23.74 -18.51
N GLY A 71 -10.39 -24.82 -18.09
CA GLY A 71 -9.62 -25.71 -19.00
C GLY A 71 -10.18 -27.10 -19.31
N GLY A 72 -11.45 -27.42 -19.04
CA GLY A 72 -11.91 -28.81 -19.17
C GLY A 72 -13.37 -28.98 -19.57
N ARG A 73 -13.62 -29.08 -20.89
CA ARG A 73 -14.64 -29.94 -21.54
C ARG A 73 -14.64 -29.71 -23.05
N SER A 74 -13.98 -30.57 -23.80
CA SER A 74 -14.60 -31.31 -24.91
C SER A 74 -13.57 -32.22 -25.58
N SER A 75 -13.62 -33.51 -25.26
CA SER A 75 -13.07 -34.56 -26.10
C SER A 75 -13.96 -35.79 -25.90
N THR A 76 -14.20 -36.49 -27.00
CA THR A 76 -15.01 -37.71 -27.19
C THR A 76 -16.53 -37.52 -27.22
N ASN A 77 -17.09 -37.62 -28.43
CA ASN A 77 -17.75 -38.86 -28.84
C ASN A 77 -17.48 -39.12 -30.33
N LEU A 78 -16.87 -40.29 -30.58
CA LEU A 78 -17.04 -41.08 -31.81
C LEU A 78 -18.42 -41.74 -31.76
#